data_AF-A0A6H5ILH9-F1
#
_entry.id   AF-A0A6H5ILH9-F1
#
_cell.length_a   1.000
_cell.length_b   1.000
_cell.length_c   1.000
_cell.angle_alpha   90.00
_cell.angle_beta   90.00
_cell.angle_gamma   90.00
#
_symmetry.space_group_name_H-M   'P 1'
#
loop_
_entity.id
_entity.type
_entity.pdbx_description
1 polymer ?
#
loop_
_entity_poly.entity_id
_entity_poly.type
_entity_poly.pdbx_seq_one_letter_code
_entity_poly.pdbx_strand_id
1 'polypeptide(L)'
;MSDSSFNLVDPSARSDEDFDESNTLTMIDVLKEEKELEEDCNAVLGASDDQNCTYNKGYIRQALYACKTCTESRAAICLACSLHCHEGHELIELYTKRLFRKELNAENKYNHNYEGLYCICKRPYPDEADPNPDDMIQCCICEDWYHSKHLGLKTIPEGDDYSEMTCASCMKSHDFLWKYASILSGSCFWVGGWRHKLCKCLNCKKLYNDEGVSYLIDPLDSVESYEEAGKAKLKESQYEKGLKALSSLNHVQQVNAIEGFNEMKDNLKQYLKKFAETKKVVREEDIKEFFSEMNAQKRRKTEVSTFYQ
;
A
#
# COMPACT_ATOMS: atom_id res chain seq x y z
N MET A 1 73.32 -31.66 21.93
CA MET A 1 72.63 -30.50 22.54
C MET A 1 72.06 -29.70 21.39
N SER A 2 70.79 -29.36 21.54
CA SER A 2 69.76 -29.18 20.51
C SER A 2 69.93 -27.97 19.59
N ASP A 3 69.72 -28.23 18.31
CA ASP A 3 69.62 -27.28 17.22
C ASP A 3 68.20 -26.67 17.14
N SER A 4 68.16 -25.48 16.57
CA SER A 4 67.07 -24.54 16.38
C SER A 4 65.81 -25.08 15.69
N SER A 5 64.63 -24.63 16.14
CA SER A 5 63.44 -24.50 15.29
C SER A 5 62.52 -23.41 15.84
N PHE A 6 62.22 -22.49 14.93
CA PHE A 6 61.49 -21.24 15.08
C PHE A 6 59.99 -21.56 14.98
N ASN A 7 59.21 -21.42 16.06
CA ASN A 7 57.75 -21.55 15.98
C ASN A 7 57.16 -20.19 15.58
N LEU A 8 56.84 -20.06 14.30
CA LEU A 8 55.98 -19.00 13.78
C LEU A 8 54.56 -19.25 14.29
N VAL A 9 54.01 -18.30 15.05
CA VAL A 9 52.59 -18.27 15.40
C VAL A 9 51.84 -17.69 14.20
N ASP A 10 50.92 -18.46 13.65
CA ASP A 10 50.04 -18.08 12.54
C ASP A 10 49.11 -16.93 12.95
N PRO A 11 49.07 -15.79 12.23
CA PRO A 11 48.18 -14.66 12.56
C PRO A 11 46.72 -14.88 12.14
N SER A 12 46.37 -16.01 11.52
CA SER A 12 45.03 -16.23 10.96
C SER A 12 43.99 -16.77 11.95
N ALA A 13 44.32 -16.94 13.23
CA ALA A 13 43.32 -17.28 14.25
C ALA A 13 42.58 -16.03 14.76
N ARG A 14 41.86 -15.34 13.87
CA ARG A 14 40.67 -14.58 14.28
C ARG A 14 39.48 -15.47 14.00
N SER A 15 38.74 -15.81 15.05
CA SER A 15 37.42 -16.41 14.91
C SER A 15 36.59 -15.47 14.05
N ASP A 16 36.24 -15.94 12.85
CA ASP A 16 35.13 -15.40 12.08
C ASP A 16 33.86 -15.64 12.92
N GLU A 17 33.55 -14.67 13.78
CA GLU A 17 32.18 -14.48 14.23
C GLU A 17 31.40 -14.11 12.97
N ASP A 18 30.52 -15.01 12.53
CA ASP A 18 29.59 -14.82 11.42
C ASP A 18 28.91 -13.44 11.54
N PHE A 19 29.46 -12.45 10.84
CA PHE A 19 28.82 -11.15 10.69
C PHE A 19 27.75 -11.35 9.63
N ASP A 20 26.51 -11.52 10.09
CA ASP A 20 25.34 -11.66 9.22
C ASP A 20 25.17 -10.38 8.37
N GLU A 21 25.75 -10.38 7.16
CA GLU A 21 25.61 -9.31 6.17
C GLU A 21 24.14 -9.05 5.82
N SER A 22 23.20 -9.97 6.11
CA SER A 22 21.77 -9.78 5.83
C SER A 22 21.07 -8.77 6.74
N ASN A 23 21.71 -8.33 7.83
CA ASN A 23 21.11 -7.38 8.79
C ASN A 23 21.63 -5.93 8.65
N THR A 24 22.54 -5.68 7.71
CA THR A 24 23.04 -4.32 7.41
C THR A 24 22.08 -3.63 6.43
N LEU A 25 21.19 -2.76 6.95
CA LEU A 25 20.34 -1.91 6.12
C LEU A 25 21.11 -0.64 5.76
N THR A 26 21.14 -0.29 4.49
CA THR A 26 21.62 1.04 4.10
C THR A 26 20.48 2.05 4.25
N MET A 27 20.82 3.32 4.44
CA MET A 27 19.81 4.38 4.43
C MET A 27 19.05 4.44 3.09
N ILE A 28 19.68 4.02 1.99
CA ILE A 28 19.02 3.91 0.70
C ILE A 28 17.96 2.81 0.73
N ASP A 29 18.21 1.70 1.41
CA ASP A 29 17.24 0.60 1.51
C ASP A 29 16.04 1.00 2.36
N VAL A 30 16.25 1.70 3.48
CA VAL A 30 15.17 2.24 4.31
C VAL A 30 14.31 3.23 3.53
N LEU A 31 14.96 4.13 2.78
CA LEU A 31 14.26 5.08 1.94
C LEU A 31 13.47 4.36 0.84
N LYS A 32 14.04 3.32 0.20
CA LYS A 32 13.30 2.51 -0.79
C LYS A 32 12.09 1.81 -0.17
N GLU A 33 12.25 1.17 0.99
CA GLU A 33 11.15 0.55 1.73
C GLU A 33 10.05 1.58 2.05
N GLU A 34 10.42 2.79 2.47
CA GLU A 34 9.46 3.88 2.73
C GLU A 34 8.74 4.32 1.45
N LYS A 35 9.46 4.41 0.32
CA LYS A 35 8.88 4.71 -0.99
C LYS A 35 7.88 3.63 -1.43
N GLU A 36 8.24 2.36 -1.27
CA GLU A 36 7.38 1.21 -1.58
C GLU A 36 6.11 1.23 -0.71
N LEU A 37 6.25 1.48 0.60
CA LEU A 37 5.13 1.67 1.52
C LEU A 37 4.23 2.85 1.13
N GLU A 38 4.82 3.98 0.72
CA GLU A 38 4.06 5.14 0.21
C GLU A 38 3.31 4.78 -1.09
N GLU A 39 3.93 4.02 -2.00
CA GLU A 39 3.32 3.57 -3.25
C GLU A 39 2.14 2.61 -2.99
N ASP A 40 2.30 1.63 -2.12
CA ASP A 40 1.24 0.70 -1.69
C ASP A 40 0.07 1.44 -1.03
N CYS A 41 0.36 2.37 -0.13
CA CYS A 41 -0.65 3.19 0.54
C CYS A 41 -1.45 4.02 -0.48
N ASN A 42 -0.76 4.60 -1.47
CA ASN A 42 -1.42 5.36 -2.53
C ASN A 42 -2.27 4.47 -3.45
N ALA A 43 -1.85 3.23 -3.74
CA ALA A 43 -2.65 2.29 -4.53
C ALA A 43 -3.95 1.88 -3.82
N VAL A 44 -3.90 1.72 -2.49
CA VAL A 44 -5.09 1.33 -1.71
C VAL A 44 -6.00 2.52 -1.39
N LEU A 45 -5.41 3.62 -0.90
CA LEU A 45 -6.16 4.75 -0.34
C LEU A 45 -6.33 5.92 -1.31
N GLY A 46 -5.43 6.06 -2.30
CA GLY A 46 -5.36 7.17 -3.25
C GLY A 46 -5.63 8.53 -2.61
N ALA A 47 -6.52 9.32 -3.20
CA ALA A 47 -6.83 10.66 -2.72
C ALA A 47 -7.75 10.73 -1.46
N SER A 48 -7.87 9.66 -0.68
CA SER A 48 -8.73 9.60 0.51
C SER A 48 -8.37 10.67 1.55
N ASP A 49 -9.35 11.02 2.39
CA ASP A 49 -9.18 11.96 3.51
C ASP A 49 -9.30 11.15 4.81
N ASP A 50 -8.20 11.07 5.53
CA ASP A 50 -8.05 10.36 6.82
C ASP A 50 -8.46 11.23 8.01
N GLN A 51 -8.60 12.54 7.81
CA GLN A 51 -8.93 13.49 8.88
C GLN A 51 -10.41 13.90 8.87
N ASN A 52 -11.00 14.08 7.70
CA ASN A 52 -12.34 14.65 7.57
C ASN A 52 -13.34 13.68 6.92
N CYS A 53 -14.50 13.54 7.56
CA CYS A 53 -15.60 12.77 6.99
C CYS A 53 -16.04 13.35 5.64
N THR A 54 -16.14 12.50 4.62
CA THR A 54 -16.46 12.87 3.23
C THR A 54 -17.95 12.93 2.94
N TYR A 55 -18.84 12.69 3.92
CA TYR A 55 -20.30 12.62 3.71
C TYR A 55 -20.86 13.85 2.95
N ASN A 56 -20.39 15.05 3.31
CA ASN A 56 -20.85 16.31 2.70
C ASN A 56 -20.19 16.60 1.34
N LYS A 57 -19.21 15.81 0.91
CA LYS A 57 -18.55 15.95 -0.41
C LYS A 57 -19.38 15.33 -1.55
N GLY A 58 -20.49 14.65 -1.22
CA GLY A 58 -21.38 14.03 -2.20
C GLY A 58 -20.82 12.74 -2.78
N TYR A 59 -21.21 12.44 -4.01
CA TYR A 59 -20.84 11.21 -4.72
C TYR A 59 -19.43 11.34 -5.30
N ILE A 60 -18.44 10.78 -4.60
CA ILE A 60 -17.03 10.80 -5.00
C ILE A 60 -16.46 9.37 -5.05
N ARG A 61 -15.37 9.19 -5.79
CA ARG A 61 -14.50 8.01 -5.61
C ARG A 61 -13.70 8.17 -4.33
N GLN A 62 -13.69 7.15 -3.49
CA GLN A 62 -12.93 7.13 -2.23
C GLN A 62 -12.74 5.69 -1.73
N ALA A 63 -11.75 5.47 -0.85
CA ALA A 63 -11.65 4.22 -0.10
C ALA A 63 -12.77 4.12 0.93
N LEU A 64 -13.38 2.93 1.01
CA LEU A 64 -14.53 2.65 1.87
C LEU A 64 -14.33 1.39 2.70
N TYR A 65 -15.06 1.35 3.81
CA TYR A 65 -15.06 0.25 4.75
C TYR A 65 -16.49 -0.13 5.12
N ALA A 66 -16.84 -1.41 5.10
CA ALA A 66 -18.08 -1.89 5.71
C ALA A 66 -17.83 -2.21 7.18
N CYS A 67 -18.67 -1.71 8.08
CA CYS A 67 -18.54 -1.99 9.52
C CYS A 67 -19.52 -3.07 9.95
N LYS A 68 -19.03 -4.27 10.25
CA LYS A 68 -19.87 -5.40 10.69
C LYS A 68 -20.38 -5.23 12.11
N THR A 69 -19.68 -4.47 12.93
CA THR A 69 -20.10 -4.22 14.33
C THR A 69 -21.33 -3.32 14.42
N CYS A 70 -21.45 -2.31 13.56
CA CYS A 70 -22.49 -1.29 13.69
C CYS A 70 -23.79 -1.63 12.97
N THR A 71 -23.76 -2.44 11.91
CA THR A 71 -24.95 -2.76 11.14
C THR A 71 -24.80 -4.07 10.39
N GLU A 72 -25.86 -4.88 10.37
CA GLU A 72 -25.99 -6.03 9.49
C GLU A 72 -26.37 -5.63 8.05
N SER A 73 -26.74 -4.37 7.84
CA SER A 73 -27.12 -3.85 6.53
C SER A 73 -25.90 -3.41 5.71
N ARG A 74 -25.98 -3.49 4.38
CA ARG A 74 -24.87 -3.09 3.50
C ARG A 74 -24.69 -1.57 3.53
N ALA A 75 -23.84 -1.08 4.41
CA ALA A 75 -23.43 0.32 4.49
C ALA A 75 -21.90 0.41 4.48
N ALA A 76 -21.37 1.55 4.05
CA ALA A 76 -19.95 1.84 4.10
C ALA A 76 -19.68 3.19 4.75
N ILE A 77 -18.47 3.30 5.31
CA ILE A 77 -17.91 4.49 5.93
C ILE A 77 -16.61 4.86 5.22
N CYS A 78 -16.26 6.14 5.21
CA CYS A 78 -15.02 6.65 4.64
C CYS A 78 -13.82 6.38 5.57
N LEU A 79 -12.60 6.55 5.05
CA LEU A 79 -11.35 6.40 5.79
C LEU A 79 -11.31 7.18 7.12
N ALA A 80 -11.63 8.48 7.12
CA ALA A 80 -11.68 9.22 8.39
C ALA A 80 -12.65 8.63 9.43
N CYS A 81 -13.79 8.07 9.01
CA CYS A 81 -14.72 7.44 9.95
C CYS A 81 -14.22 6.09 10.45
N SER A 82 -13.53 5.29 9.62
CA SER A 82 -12.95 4.03 10.08
C SER A 82 -11.92 4.26 11.18
N LEU A 83 -11.10 5.32 11.04
CA LEU A 83 -10.06 5.67 12.01
C LEU A 83 -10.62 6.31 13.29
N HIS A 84 -11.51 7.30 13.18
CA HIS A 84 -11.88 8.14 14.34
C HIS A 84 -13.18 7.76 15.03
N CYS A 85 -14.07 7.02 14.35
CA CYS A 85 -15.41 6.71 14.87
C CYS A 85 -15.66 5.20 15.02
N HIS A 86 -14.93 4.38 14.29
CA HIS A 86 -15.08 2.92 14.27
C HIS A 86 -13.76 2.22 14.64
N GLU A 87 -12.91 2.90 15.43
CA GLU A 87 -11.72 2.29 16.01
C GLU A 87 -12.11 1.08 16.86
N GLY A 88 -11.44 -0.06 16.62
CA GLY A 88 -11.71 -1.31 17.33
C GLY A 88 -12.97 -2.08 16.88
N HIS A 89 -13.70 -1.60 15.86
CA HIS A 89 -14.77 -2.38 15.24
C HIS A 89 -14.23 -3.37 14.21
N GLU A 90 -15.02 -4.41 13.91
CA GLU A 90 -14.74 -5.31 12.79
C GLU A 90 -15.10 -4.60 11.48
N LEU A 91 -14.08 -4.27 10.69
CA LEU A 91 -14.19 -3.59 9.40
C LEU A 91 -13.80 -4.52 8.26
N ILE A 92 -14.52 -4.42 7.14
CA ILE A 92 -14.14 -5.01 5.86
C ILE A 92 -13.70 -3.87 4.96
N GLU A 93 -12.50 -3.96 4.41
CA GLU A 93 -12.02 -3.03 3.41
C GLU A 93 -12.74 -3.29 2.08
N LEU A 94 -13.37 -2.25 1.53
CA LEU A 94 -14.04 -2.33 0.24
C LEU A 94 -13.19 -1.74 -0.88
N TYR A 95 -12.00 -1.22 -0.54
CA TYR A 95 -11.11 -0.48 -1.42
C TYR A 95 -11.82 0.72 -2.05
N THR A 96 -11.29 1.26 -3.15
CA THR A 96 -11.91 2.40 -3.82
C THR A 96 -13.21 1.98 -4.51
N LYS A 97 -14.27 2.75 -4.28
CA LYS A 97 -15.57 2.61 -4.95
C LYS A 97 -16.01 3.96 -5.52
N ARG A 98 -16.74 3.94 -6.63
CA ARG A 98 -17.37 5.12 -7.24
C ARG A 98 -18.65 5.51 -6.54
N LEU A 99 -18.98 6.79 -6.67
CA LEU A 99 -20.29 7.36 -6.39
C LEU A 99 -20.86 6.79 -5.09
N PHE A 100 -20.10 6.89 -4.01
CA PHE A 100 -20.57 6.43 -2.72
C PHE A 100 -20.80 7.59 -1.78
N ARG A 101 -22.02 7.66 -1.25
CA ARG A 101 -22.40 8.48 -0.12
C ARG A 101 -22.66 7.57 1.07
N LYS A 102 -22.11 7.93 2.24
CA LYS A 102 -22.31 7.18 3.50
C LYS A 102 -23.82 7.06 3.79
N GLU A 103 -24.25 5.88 4.23
CA GLU A 103 -25.65 5.37 4.36
C GLU A 103 -26.20 4.57 3.17
N LEU A 104 -27.18 3.70 3.46
CA LEU A 104 -27.98 2.99 2.47
C LEU A 104 -28.71 3.99 1.57
N ASN A 105 -28.38 4.00 0.29
CA ASN A 105 -29.16 4.75 -0.69
C ASN A 105 -29.26 3.95 -2.00
N ALA A 106 -30.32 4.22 -2.76
CA ALA A 106 -30.64 3.48 -3.99
C ALA A 106 -29.63 3.70 -5.12
N GLU A 107 -28.75 4.70 -5.00
CA GLU A 107 -27.73 5.01 -6.00
C GLU A 107 -26.42 4.25 -5.74
N ASN A 108 -26.18 3.80 -4.49
CA ASN A 108 -25.02 2.99 -4.14
C ASN A 108 -25.14 1.56 -4.71
N LYS A 109 -24.05 1.05 -5.29
CA LYS A 109 -23.97 -0.35 -5.72
C LYS A 109 -23.39 -1.22 -4.61
N TYR A 110 -24.19 -2.15 -4.11
CA TYR A 110 -23.82 -3.10 -3.07
C TYR A 110 -23.65 -4.50 -3.66
N ASN A 111 -22.42 -4.97 -3.74
CA ASN A 111 -22.09 -6.34 -4.14
C ASN A 111 -21.71 -7.17 -2.90
N HIS A 112 -21.25 -8.40 -3.11
CA HIS A 112 -20.85 -9.30 -2.02
C HIS A 112 -19.55 -8.90 -1.31
N ASN A 113 -18.82 -7.85 -1.76
CA ASN A 113 -17.64 -7.35 -1.04
C ASN A 113 -18.02 -6.83 0.36
N TYR A 114 -19.25 -6.36 0.53
CA TYR A 114 -19.79 -5.95 1.83
C TYR A 114 -19.96 -7.11 2.83
N GLU A 115 -19.88 -8.35 2.35
CA GLU A 115 -19.87 -9.57 3.17
C GLU A 115 -18.44 -10.12 3.32
N GLY A 116 -17.43 -9.41 2.79
CA GLY A 116 -16.04 -9.86 2.75
C GLY A 116 -15.82 -10.98 1.74
N LEU A 117 -16.71 -11.14 0.75
CA LEU A 117 -16.57 -12.13 -0.31
C LEU A 117 -16.18 -11.43 -1.62
N TYR A 118 -15.38 -12.11 -2.42
CA TYR A 118 -14.84 -11.57 -3.67
C TYR A 118 -14.87 -12.61 -4.78
N CYS A 119 -14.79 -12.11 -6.01
CA CYS A 119 -14.74 -12.89 -7.24
C CYS A 119 -15.98 -13.78 -7.45
N ILE A 120 -16.09 -14.39 -8.63
CA ILE A 120 -17.14 -15.37 -8.93
C ILE A 120 -17.09 -16.61 -8.02
N CYS A 121 -15.96 -16.89 -7.38
CA CYS A 121 -15.81 -18.00 -6.44
C CYS A 121 -16.38 -17.71 -5.05
N LYS A 122 -16.71 -16.44 -4.73
CA LYS A 122 -17.27 -16.02 -3.44
C LYS A 122 -16.42 -16.46 -2.26
N ARG A 123 -15.11 -16.25 -2.36
CA ARG A 123 -14.15 -16.54 -1.29
C ARG A 123 -13.76 -15.26 -0.56
N PRO A 124 -13.36 -15.35 0.73
CA PRO A 124 -12.82 -14.21 1.44
C PRO A 124 -11.46 -13.81 0.89
N TYR A 125 -10.99 -12.61 1.27
CA TYR A 125 -9.62 -12.19 1.02
C TYR A 125 -9.10 -11.45 2.27
N PRO A 126 -7.93 -11.84 2.82
CA PRO A 126 -7.12 -13.01 2.43
C PRO A 126 -7.84 -14.35 2.69
N ASP A 127 -7.68 -15.34 1.79
CA ASP A 127 -8.24 -16.69 1.96
C ASP A 127 -7.19 -17.62 2.57
N GLU A 128 -7.23 -17.81 3.89
CA GLU A 128 -6.30 -18.70 4.61
C GLU A 128 -6.38 -20.16 4.15
N ALA A 129 -7.49 -20.56 3.52
CA ALA A 129 -7.67 -21.90 2.98
C ALA A 129 -7.15 -22.04 1.54
N ASP A 130 -6.72 -20.96 0.88
CA ASP A 130 -6.13 -21.03 -0.45
C ASP A 130 -4.63 -21.32 -0.36
N PRO A 131 -4.16 -22.50 -0.80
CA PRO A 131 -2.74 -22.82 -0.79
C PRO A 131 -1.94 -21.99 -1.81
N ASN A 132 -2.60 -21.32 -2.75
CA ASN A 132 -1.96 -20.50 -3.78
C ASN A 132 -2.70 -19.16 -3.90
N PRO A 133 -2.49 -18.22 -2.95
CA PRO A 133 -3.05 -16.88 -3.07
C PRO A 133 -2.48 -16.20 -4.33
N ASP A 134 -3.34 -15.51 -5.05
CA ASP A 134 -2.97 -14.68 -6.20
C ASP A 134 -3.45 -13.25 -6.00
N ASP A 135 -2.78 -12.32 -6.68
CA ASP A 135 -3.21 -10.92 -6.69
C ASP A 135 -4.60 -10.82 -7.34
N MET A 136 -5.46 -10.06 -6.68
CA MET A 136 -6.80 -9.79 -7.17
C MET A 136 -6.80 -8.52 -8.00
N ILE A 137 -7.60 -8.52 -9.07
CA ILE A 137 -7.70 -7.39 -10.00
C ILE A 137 -9.13 -6.86 -9.96
N GLN A 138 -9.28 -5.55 -9.74
CA GLN A 138 -10.58 -4.90 -9.66
C GLN A 138 -11.16 -4.65 -11.06
N CYS A 139 -12.43 -4.99 -11.26
CA CYS A 139 -13.16 -4.65 -12.48
C CYS A 139 -13.57 -3.17 -12.46
N CYS A 140 -13.18 -2.39 -13.47
CA CYS A 140 -13.49 -0.97 -13.57
C CYS A 140 -14.97 -0.67 -13.85
N ILE A 141 -15.87 -1.66 -13.97
CA ILE A 141 -17.32 -1.44 -14.15
C ILE A 141 -18.12 -1.86 -12.91
N CYS A 142 -18.02 -3.11 -12.47
CA CYS A 142 -18.75 -3.60 -11.29
C CYS A 142 -18.03 -3.32 -9.96
N GLU A 143 -16.77 -2.90 -10.00
CA GLU A 143 -15.90 -2.66 -8.85
C GLU A 143 -15.71 -3.87 -7.93
N ASP A 144 -16.03 -5.07 -8.42
CA ASP A 144 -15.71 -6.34 -7.76
C ASP A 144 -14.27 -6.77 -8.09
N TRP A 145 -13.69 -7.56 -7.19
CA TRP A 145 -12.32 -8.05 -7.27
C TRP A 145 -12.29 -9.49 -7.79
N TYR A 146 -11.35 -9.80 -8.67
CA TYR A 146 -11.25 -11.10 -9.31
C TYR A 146 -9.88 -11.71 -9.15
N HIS A 147 -9.83 -12.97 -8.73
CA HIS A 147 -8.62 -13.79 -8.82
C HIS A 147 -8.21 -13.94 -10.28
N SER A 148 -6.92 -13.90 -10.56
CA SER A 148 -6.34 -14.03 -11.90
C SER A 148 -6.80 -15.31 -12.60
N LYS A 149 -6.87 -16.42 -11.86
CA LYS A 149 -7.37 -17.73 -12.34
C LYS A 149 -8.84 -17.76 -12.77
N HIS A 150 -9.64 -16.78 -12.35
CA HIS A 150 -11.08 -16.70 -12.63
C HIS A 150 -11.45 -15.64 -13.69
N LEU A 151 -10.47 -15.03 -14.36
CA LEU A 151 -10.70 -14.03 -15.41
C LEU A 151 -11.02 -14.62 -16.78
N GLY A 152 -10.86 -15.94 -16.95
CA GLY A 152 -11.14 -16.64 -18.20
C GLY A 152 -10.09 -16.39 -19.29
N LEU A 153 -8.87 -16.03 -18.90
CA LEU A 153 -7.73 -15.83 -19.79
C LEU A 153 -6.66 -16.89 -19.56
N LYS A 154 -5.88 -17.20 -20.61
CA LYS A 154 -4.74 -18.12 -20.50
C LYS A 154 -3.54 -17.49 -19.80
N THR A 155 -3.34 -16.19 -20.01
CA THR A 155 -2.24 -15.39 -19.50
C THR A 155 -2.79 -14.04 -19.09
N ILE A 156 -2.34 -13.54 -17.94
CA ILE A 156 -2.64 -12.20 -17.46
C ILE A 156 -1.48 -11.28 -17.86
N PRO A 157 -1.74 -10.09 -18.43
CA PRO A 157 -0.67 -9.11 -18.68
C PRO A 157 0.04 -8.72 -17.38
N GLU A 158 1.31 -8.33 -17.46
CA GLU A 158 2.05 -7.83 -16.30
C GLU A 158 1.45 -6.48 -15.83
N GLY A 159 1.68 -6.10 -14.57
CA GLY A 159 1.03 -4.94 -13.93
C GLY A 159 1.17 -3.63 -14.72
N ASP A 160 2.31 -3.41 -15.37
CA ASP A 160 2.61 -2.20 -16.13
C ASP A 160 2.06 -2.23 -17.58
N ASP A 161 1.58 -3.39 -18.06
CA ASP A 161 1.09 -3.56 -19.43
C ASP A 161 -0.37 -3.12 -19.61
N TYR A 162 -1.07 -2.82 -18.52
CA TYR A 162 -2.47 -2.40 -18.53
C TYR A 162 -2.76 -1.34 -17.48
N SER A 163 -3.83 -0.58 -17.68
CA SER A 163 -4.29 0.45 -16.74
C SER A 163 -5.61 0.08 -16.06
N GLU A 164 -6.48 -0.69 -16.73
CA GLU A 164 -7.77 -1.11 -16.17
C GLU A 164 -8.17 -2.51 -16.66
N MET A 165 -9.01 -3.19 -15.90
CA MET A 165 -9.59 -4.49 -16.28
C MET A 165 -11.12 -4.41 -16.27
N THR A 166 -11.79 -5.01 -17.25
CA THR A 166 -13.24 -5.24 -17.23
C THR A 166 -13.52 -6.74 -17.24
N CYS A 167 -14.23 -7.22 -16.23
CA CYS A 167 -14.50 -8.65 -16.08
C CYS A 167 -15.40 -9.19 -17.20
N ALA A 168 -15.32 -10.49 -17.47
CA ALA A 168 -16.08 -11.15 -18.53
C ALA A 168 -17.60 -10.90 -18.46
N SER A 169 -18.17 -10.81 -17.25
CA SER A 169 -19.61 -10.51 -17.08
C SER A 169 -19.96 -9.09 -17.52
N CYS A 170 -19.12 -8.11 -17.21
CA CYS A 170 -19.33 -6.72 -17.61
C CYS A 170 -19.08 -6.54 -19.12
N MET A 171 -18.07 -7.22 -19.69
CA MET A 171 -17.86 -7.25 -21.14
C MET A 171 -19.07 -7.81 -21.89
N LYS A 172 -19.70 -8.87 -21.36
CA LYS A 172 -20.93 -9.45 -21.91
C LYS A 172 -22.16 -8.55 -21.72
N SER A 173 -22.21 -7.79 -20.63
CA SER A 173 -23.35 -6.90 -20.35
C SER A 173 -23.31 -5.63 -21.19
N HIS A 174 -22.11 -5.17 -21.55
CA HIS A 174 -21.87 -3.95 -22.29
C HIS A 174 -21.18 -4.24 -23.64
N ASP A 175 -21.94 -4.82 -24.56
CA ASP A 175 -21.43 -5.34 -25.86
C ASP A 175 -20.65 -4.31 -26.69
N PHE A 176 -20.91 -3.01 -26.52
CA PHE A 176 -20.19 -1.97 -27.26
C PHE A 176 -18.69 -1.94 -26.95
N LEU A 177 -18.26 -2.45 -25.79
CA LEU A 177 -16.86 -2.48 -25.37
C LEU A 177 -16.00 -3.39 -26.26
N TRP A 178 -16.59 -4.44 -26.84
CA TRP A 178 -15.87 -5.34 -27.76
C TRP A 178 -15.33 -4.63 -29.01
N LYS A 179 -15.90 -3.48 -29.38
CA LYS A 179 -15.38 -2.64 -30.48
C LYS A 179 -14.00 -2.04 -30.17
N TYR A 180 -13.62 -1.99 -28.90
CA TYR A 180 -12.38 -1.39 -28.40
C TYR A 180 -11.41 -2.44 -27.86
N ALA A 181 -11.87 -3.67 -27.62
CA ALA A 181 -11.10 -4.73 -27.00
C ALA A 181 -10.03 -5.30 -27.95
N SER A 182 -8.85 -5.59 -27.42
CA SER A 182 -7.78 -6.29 -28.13
C SER A 182 -8.00 -7.82 -28.17
N ILE A 183 -8.68 -8.36 -27.15
CA ILE A 183 -9.03 -9.78 -27.01
C ILE A 183 -10.55 -9.89 -27.03
N LEU A 184 -11.10 -10.79 -27.84
CA LEU A 184 -12.55 -10.93 -28.08
C LEU A 184 -13.21 -12.03 -27.24
N SER A 185 -12.62 -12.39 -26.10
CA SER A 185 -13.18 -13.39 -25.17
C SER A 185 -12.68 -13.17 -23.74
N GLY A 186 -13.49 -13.60 -22.76
CA GLY A 186 -13.14 -13.50 -21.35
C GLY A 186 -13.17 -12.07 -20.80
N SER A 187 -12.34 -11.81 -19.80
CA SER A 187 -12.13 -10.46 -19.26
C SER A 187 -11.20 -9.66 -20.17
N CYS A 188 -11.40 -8.35 -20.25
CA CYS A 188 -10.60 -7.46 -21.09
C CYS A 188 -9.65 -6.61 -20.24
N PHE A 189 -8.38 -6.58 -20.63
CA PHE A 189 -7.35 -5.71 -20.06
C PHE A 189 -7.11 -4.54 -21.00
N TRP A 190 -7.19 -3.33 -20.46
CA TRP A 190 -7.12 -2.11 -21.22
C TRP A 190 -5.79 -1.41 -21.02
N VAL A 191 -5.11 -1.09 -22.12
CA VAL A 191 -3.89 -0.28 -22.09
C VAL A 191 -4.17 1.18 -21.73
N GLY A 192 -3.12 1.89 -21.30
CA GLY A 192 -3.17 3.32 -21.01
C GLY A 192 -3.86 4.14 -22.10
N GLY A 193 -4.75 5.04 -21.69
CA GLY A 193 -5.50 5.93 -22.57
C GLY A 193 -6.63 5.27 -23.37
N TRP A 194 -7.04 4.02 -23.10
CA TRP A 194 -8.15 3.39 -23.81
C TRP A 194 -9.48 4.18 -23.70
N ARG A 195 -9.74 4.82 -22.55
CA ARG A 195 -10.92 5.69 -22.35
C ARG A 195 -10.97 6.84 -23.37
N HIS A 196 -9.82 7.33 -23.86
CA HIS A 196 -9.77 8.36 -24.90
C HIS A 196 -10.23 7.87 -26.28
N LYS A 197 -10.23 6.55 -26.51
CA LYS A 197 -10.71 5.93 -27.75
C LYS A 197 -12.24 5.85 -27.80
N LEU A 198 -12.92 5.95 -26.66
CA LEU A 198 -14.38 5.94 -26.60
C LEU A 198 -14.97 7.13 -27.37
N CYS A 199 -15.94 6.84 -28.24
CA CYS A 199 -16.56 7.86 -29.08
C CYS A 199 -17.43 8.81 -28.24
N LYS A 200 -17.27 10.12 -28.44
CA LYS A 200 -17.99 11.16 -27.67
C LYS A 200 -19.13 11.82 -28.45
N CYS A 201 -19.60 11.21 -29.54
CA CYS A 201 -20.76 11.70 -30.29
C CYS A 201 -22.06 11.58 -29.46
N LEU A 202 -23.12 12.29 -29.86
CA LEU A 202 -24.39 12.30 -29.13
C LEU A 202 -24.99 10.89 -28.95
N ASN A 203 -24.90 10.04 -29.98
CA ASN A 203 -25.42 8.67 -29.93
C ASN A 203 -24.65 7.81 -28.92
N CYS A 204 -23.33 7.91 -28.89
CA CYS A 204 -22.49 7.16 -27.95
C CYS A 204 -22.66 7.65 -26.52
N LYS A 205 -22.76 8.97 -26.30
CA LYS A 205 -23.08 9.53 -24.97
C LYS A 205 -24.43 9.03 -24.45
N LYS A 206 -25.45 8.98 -25.31
CA LYS A 206 -26.76 8.42 -24.96
C LYS A 206 -26.65 6.94 -24.60
N LEU A 207 -25.95 6.15 -25.42
CA LEU A 207 -25.68 4.73 -25.13
C LEU A 207 -25.04 4.54 -23.75
N TYR A 208 -23.98 5.29 -23.42
CA TYR A 208 -23.30 5.14 -22.13
C TYR A 208 -24.18 5.52 -20.95
N ASN A 209 -25.05 6.53 -21.11
CA ASN A 209 -26.04 6.87 -20.10
C ASN A 209 -27.09 5.76 -19.92
N ASP A 210 -27.64 5.24 -21.02
CA ASP A 210 -28.65 4.18 -21.02
C ASP A 210 -28.11 2.88 -20.39
N GLU A 211 -26.82 2.59 -20.61
CA GLU A 211 -26.08 1.45 -20.04
C GLU A 211 -25.59 1.71 -18.60
N GLY A 212 -25.74 2.92 -18.06
CA GLY A 212 -25.29 3.28 -16.71
C GLY A 212 -23.77 3.33 -16.51
N VAL A 213 -23.02 3.61 -17.58
CA VAL A 213 -21.54 3.63 -17.63
C VAL A 213 -20.98 4.93 -18.21
N SER A 214 -21.72 6.03 -18.07
CA SER A 214 -21.33 7.36 -18.59
C SER A 214 -20.03 7.90 -17.99
N TYR A 215 -19.64 7.42 -16.82
CA TYR A 215 -18.36 7.75 -16.19
C TYR A 215 -17.14 7.25 -16.98
N LEU A 216 -17.29 6.26 -17.87
CA LEU A 216 -16.16 5.74 -18.67
C LEU A 216 -15.54 6.80 -19.60
N ILE A 217 -16.30 7.84 -19.97
CA ILE A 217 -15.78 8.96 -20.79
C ILE A 217 -15.24 10.13 -19.95
N ASP A 218 -15.33 10.03 -18.62
CA ASP A 218 -14.69 10.95 -17.69
C ASP A 218 -13.28 10.45 -17.36
N PRO A 219 -12.21 11.18 -17.76
CA PRO A 219 -10.85 10.79 -17.43
C PRO A 219 -10.54 10.88 -15.93
N LEU A 220 -11.29 11.67 -15.15
CA LEU A 220 -11.06 11.84 -13.71
C LEU A 220 -11.70 10.72 -12.86
N ASP A 221 -12.46 9.83 -13.48
CA ASP A 221 -13.12 8.72 -12.80
C ASP A 221 -12.24 7.46 -12.66
N SER A 222 -11.13 7.38 -13.41
CA SER A 222 -10.25 6.21 -13.37
C SER A 222 -9.61 6.04 -11.99
N VAL A 223 -9.27 4.78 -11.66
CA VAL A 223 -8.49 4.49 -10.45
C VAL A 223 -7.13 5.16 -10.52
N GLU A 224 -6.46 5.09 -11.67
CA GLU A 224 -5.20 5.78 -11.96
C GLU A 224 -5.27 7.29 -11.62
N SER A 225 -6.29 8.02 -12.11
CA SER A 225 -6.42 9.45 -11.83
C SER A 225 -6.62 9.74 -10.33
N TYR A 226 -7.29 8.82 -9.63
CA TYR A 226 -7.52 8.93 -8.20
C TYR A 226 -6.26 8.65 -7.36
N GLU A 227 -5.45 7.67 -7.76
CA GLU A 227 -4.15 7.38 -7.16
C GLU A 227 -3.14 8.51 -7.42
N GLU A 228 -3.07 9.01 -8.65
CA GLU A 228 -2.25 10.18 -9.02
C GLU A 228 -2.62 11.42 -8.19
N ALA A 229 -3.91 11.65 -7.96
CA ALA A 229 -4.37 12.74 -7.10
C ALA A 229 -3.93 12.54 -5.62
N GLY A 230 -3.80 11.30 -5.16
CA GLY A 230 -3.20 10.95 -3.86
C GLY A 230 -1.71 11.29 -3.82
N LYS A 231 -0.96 10.82 -4.83
CA LYS A 231 0.47 11.12 -5.00
C LYS A 231 0.73 12.63 -5.06
N ALA A 232 -0.13 13.40 -5.74
CA ALA A 232 0.01 14.85 -5.86
C ALA A 232 -0.30 15.62 -4.55
N LYS A 233 -1.11 15.05 -3.64
CA LYS A 233 -1.34 15.65 -2.30
C LYS A 233 -0.13 15.50 -1.38
N LEU A 234 0.66 14.43 -1.56
CA LEU A 234 1.92 14.22 -0.86
C LEU A 234 2.97 15.19 -1.43
N LYS A 235 3.17 16.35 -0.77
CA LYS A 235 4.23 17.30 -1.13
C LYS A 235 5.61 16.66 -0.89
N GLU A 236 6.42 16.46 -1.94
CA GLU A 236 7.80 15.89 -1.94
C GLU A 236 7.90 14.66 -1.02
N SER A 237 7.94 13.44 -1.58
CA SER A 237 7.91 12.21 -0.77
C SER A 237 8.95 12.23 0.35
N GLN A 238 8.68 11.54 1.47
CA GLN A 238 9.70 11.46 2.53
C GLN A 238 10.99 10.86 1.98
N TYR A 239 10.86 9.93 1.02
CA TYR A 239 11.93 9.43 0.17
C TYR A 239 12.77 10.52 -0.50
N GLU A 240 12.13 11.40 -1.28
CA GLU A 240 12.80 12.49 -2.00
C GLU A 240 13.49 13.47 -1.05
N LYS A 241 12.81 13.83 0.04
CA LYS A 241 13.39 14.68 1.10
C LYS A 241 14.60 14.02 1.73
N GLY A 242 14.52 12.72 2.04
CA GLY A 242 15.58 11.92 2.63
C GLY A 242 16.80 11.82 1.71
N LEU A 243 16.60 11.50 0.43
CA LEU A 243 17.67 11.45 -0.58
C LEU A 243 18.36 12.80 -0.79
N LYS A 244 17.58 13.88 -0.84
CA LYS A 244 18.11 15.24 -0.97
C LYS A 244 18.91 15.65 0.26
N ALA A 245 18.45 15.30 1.46
CA ALA A 245 19.21 15.50 2.69
C ALA A 245 20.51 14.69 2.69
N LEU A 246 20.47 13.40 2.30
CA LEU A 246 21.66 12.55 2.26
C LEU A 246 22.68 12.99 1.22
N SER A 247 22.24 13.35 0.02
CA SER A 247 23.12 13.85 -1.05
C SER A 247 23.76 15.20 -0.72
N SER A 248 23.19 15.96 0.23
CA SER A 248 23.80 17.19 0.75
C SER A 248 24.92 16.94 1.78
N LEU A 249 25.02 15.74 2.33
CA LEU A 249 26.04 15.36 3.31
C LEU A 249 27.31 14.87 2.62
N ASN A 250 28.47 15.11 3.24
CA ASN A 250 29.72 14.51 2.76
C ASN A 250 29.79 13.02 3.10
N HIS A 251 30.71 12.28 2.47
CA HIS A 251 30.83 10.82 2.63
C HIS A 251 31.00 10.38 4.10
N VAL A 252 31.77 11.12 4.91
CA VAL A 252 31.95 10.80 6.34
C VAL A 252 30.64 11.00 7.11
N GLN A 253 29.92 12.08 6.82
CA GLN A 253 28.62 12.35 7.44
C GLN A 253 27.55 11.33 7.03
N GLN A 254 27.58 10.86 5.78
CA GLN A 254 26.69 9.80 5.31
C GLN A 254 26.95 8.48 6.04
N VAL A 255 28.22 8.06 6.16
CA VAL A 255 28.61 6.85 6.90
C VAL A 255 28.18 6.96 8.38
N ASN A 256 28.46 8.08 9.04
CA ASN A 256 28.06 8.30 10.44
C ASN A 256 26.53 8.29 10.61
N ALA A 257 25.78 8.80 9.63
CA ALA A 257 24.33 8.78 9.65
C ALA A 257 23.77 7.35 9.51
N ILE A 258 24.38 6.54 8.63
CA ILE A 258 24.03 5.12 8.45
C ILE A 258 24.33 4.33 9.74
N GLU A 259 25.52 4.49 10.31
CA GLU A 259 25.89 3.82 11.57
C GLU A 259 24.94 4.21 12.71
N GLY A 260 24.66 5.52 12.86
CA GLY A 260 23.75 6.00 13.90
C GLY A 260 22.30 5.54 13.72
N PHE A 261 21.86 5.32 12.48
CA PHE A 261 20.54 4.75 12.18
C PHE A 261 20.48 3.26 12.50
N ASN A 262 21.48 2.48 12.10
CA ASN A 262 21.55 1.05 12.42
C ASN A 262 21.62 0.82 13.93
N GLU A 263 22.44 1.61 14.65
CA GLU A 263 22.47 1.58 16.13
C GLU A 263 21.09 1.90 16.73
N MET A 264 20.39 2.92 16.22
CA MET A 264 19.03 3.26 16.67
C MET A 264 18.04 2.12 16.39
N LYS A 265 18.07 1.54 15.19
CA LYS A 265 17.19 0.44 14.77
C LYS A 265 17.36 -0.77 15.68
N ASP A 266 18.59 -1.17 15.94
CA ASP A 266 18.89 -2.34 16.78
C ASP A 266 18.49 -2.10 18.24
N ASN A 267 18.75 -0.90 18.75
CA ASN A 267 18.30 -0.50 20.09
C ASN A 267 16.76 -0.50 20.20
N LEU A 268 16.05 -0.01 19.17
CA LEU A 268 14.60 -0.01 19.14
C LEU A 268 14.03 -1.43 19.06
N LYS A 269 14.59 -2.29 18.20
CA LYS A 269 14.23 -3.72 18.13
C LYS A 269 14.40 -4.41 19.48
N GLN A 270 15.52 -4.19 20.17
CA GLN A 270 15.77 -4.74 21.51
C GLN A 270 14.80 -4.20 22.57
N TYR A 271 14.47 -2.90 22.50
CA TYR A 271 13.51 -2.28 23.41
C TYR A 271 12.12 -2.91 23.24
N LEU A 272 11.63 -3.02 21.99
CA LEU A 272 10.32 -3.60 21.67
C LEU A 272 10.22 -5.11 21.95
N LYS A 273 11.33 -5.84 21.85
CA LYS A 273 11.36 -7.29 22.18
C LYS A 273 10.87 -7.59 23.60
N LYS A 274 11.13 -6.69 24.55
CA LYS A 274 10.68 -6.80 25.95
C LYS A 274 9.15 -6.81 26.07
N PHE A 275 8.45 -6.10 25.17
CA PHE A 275 6.99 -6.04 25.13
C PHE A 275 6.40 -7.30 24.48
N ALA A 276 7.04 -7.81 23.43
CA ALA A 276 6.66 -9.07 22.79
C ALA A 276 6.78 -10.26 23.76
N GLU A 277 7.86 -10.33 24.54
CA GLU A 277 8.08 -11.37 25.55
C GLU A 277 7.09 -11.29 26.72
N THR A 278 6.69 -10.07 27.11
CA THR A 278 5.76 -9.83 28.23
C THR A 278 4.29 -9.76 27.81
N LYS A 279 3.99 -9.93 26.52
CA LYS A 279 2.65 -9.76 25.91
C LYS A 279 1.98 -8.43 26.28
N LYS A 280 2.76 -7.37 26.45
CA LYS A 280 2.24 -6.03 26.73
C LYS A 280 2.05 -5.26 25.43
N VAL A 281 0.95 -4.52 25.35
CA VAL A 281 0.67 -3.60 24.24
C VAL A 281 1.60 -2.39 24.37
N VAL A 282 2.28 -2.02 23.29
CA VAL A 282 3.13 -0.83 23.18
C VAL A 282 2.25 0.42 23.07
N ARG A 283 2.55 1.44 23.87
CA ARG A 283 1.86 2.74 23.87
C ARG A 283 2.77 3.84 23.35
N GLU A 284 2.18 4.98 22.99
CA GLU A 284 2.92 6.17 22.56
C GLU A 284 3.95 6.64 23.61
N GLU A 285 3.58 6.49 24.90
CA GLU A 285 4.41 6.81 26.06
C GLU A 285 5.74 6.04 26.06
N ASP A 286 5.69 4.75 25.72
CA ASP A 286 6.85 3.85 25.70
C ASP A 286 7.85 4.26 24.62
N ILE A 287 7.34 4.68 23.45
CA ILE A 287 8.17 5.17 22.35
C ILE A 287 8.84 6.49 22.72
N LYS A 288 8.11 7.40 23.38
CA LYS A 288 8.66 8.68 23.88
C LYS A 288 9.75 8.46 24.93
N GLU A 289 9.59 7.47 25.81
CA GLU A 289 10.59 7.10 26.80
C GLU A 289 11.88 6.62 26.13
N PHE A 290 11.79 5.68 25.18
CA PHE A 290 12.93 5.16 24.42
C PHE A 290 13.77 6.29 23.79
N PHE A 291 13.13 7.19 23.05
CA PHE A 291 13.86 8.29 22.39
C PHE A 291 14.45 9.29 23.40
N SER A 292 13.81 9.48 24.55
CA SER A 292 14.34 10.33 25.63
C SER A 292 15.60 9.75 26.25
N GLU A 293 15.60 8.43 26.53
CA GLU A 293 16.77 7.72 27.05
C GLU A 293 17.94 7.73 26.06
N MET A 294 17.66 7.44 24.78
CA MET A 294 18.68 7.44 23.73
C MET A 294 19.34 8.82 23.57
N ASN A 295 18.55 9.90 23.61
CA ASN A 295 19.07 11.27 23.55
C ASN A 295 19.92 11.64 24.78
N ALA A 296 19.51 11.19 25.98
CA ALA A 296 20.28 11.40 27.20
C ALA A 296 21.64 10.67 27.17
N GLN A 297 21.68 9.46 26.60
CA GLN A 297 22.92 8.70 26.44
C GLN A 297 23.86 9.32 25.40
N LYS A 298 23.33 9.82 24.27
CA LYS A 298 24.13 10.55 23.28
C LYS A 298 24.79 11.79 23.87
N ARG A 299 24.05 12.60 24.65
CA ARG A 299 24.59 13.80 25.32
C ARG A 299 25.74 13.48 26.28
N ARG A 300 25.61 12.41 27.08
CA ARG A 300 26.68 11.97 28.00
C ARG A 300 27.95 11.53 27.26
N LYS A 301 27.84 10.86 26.11
CA LYS A 301 29.00 10.45 25.30
C LYS A 301 29.75 11.66 24.71
N THR A 302 29.04 12.71 24.28
CA THR A 302 29.65 13.93 23.72
C THR A 302 30.34 14.80 24.78
N GLU A 303 29.78 14.87 25.98
CA GLU A 303 30.39 15.57 27.12
C GLU A 303 31.70 14.90 27.56
N VAL A 304 31.75 13.57 27.66
CA VAL A 304 32.99 12.85 28.03
C VAL A 304 34.07 12.99 26.95
N SER A 305 33.70 13.04 25.66
CA SER A 305 34.65 13.21 24.55
C SER A 305 35.29 14.60 24.48
N THR A 306 34.67 15.63 25.05
CA THR A 306 35.21 17.01 25.06
C THR A 306 36.16 17.29 26.23
N PHE A 307 36.26 16.37 27.21
CA PHE A 307 37.22 16.46 28.33
C PHE A 307 38.61 15.88 28.02
N TYR A 308 38.81 15.28 26.84
CA TYR A 308 40.08 14.65 26.43
C TYR A 308 40.76 15.32 25.22
N GLN A 309 40.41 16.57 24.90
CA GLN A 309 41.15 17.40 23.93
C GLN A 309 42.03 18.45 24.62
#